data_AF-A0A955VE21-F1
#
_entry.id   AF-A0A955VE21-F1
#
_cell.length_a   1.000
_cell.length_b   1.000
_cell.length_c   1.000
_cell.angle_alpha   90.00
_cell.angle_beta   90.00
_cell.angle_gamma   90.00
#
_symmetry.space_group_name_H-M   'P 1'
#
loop_
_entity.id
_entity.type
_entity.pdbx_description
1 polymer ?
#
loop_
_entity_poly.entity_id
_entity_poly.type
_entity_poly.pdbx_seq_one_letter_code
_entity_poly.pdbx_strand_id
1 'polypeptide(L)'
;MNLTRQELDDLLVDYLYDELDDARRAEFEAGVQAYPDLAAEVEAHQQTRSMARALPQVALPAGFLEGLMAQVEAAPAPAAPAPTPTRAAAASAKPAGLFARFASFFLQPNFAMAVSALVVAGVAALVIAKGAHQGDDADDQIVHGGASLSAAESPAERPVVVPPAPPAVAPALEE
;
A
#
# COMPACT_ATOMS: atom_id res chain seq x y z
N MET A 1 4.72 -9.92 28.56
CA MET A 1 5.28 -11.05 27.79
C MET A 1 5.73 -10.50 26.46
N ASN A 2 6.84 -10.95 25.89
CA ASN A 2 7.22 -10.52 24.54
C ASN A 2 6.46 -11.37 23.53
N LEU A 3 5.69 -10.72 22.67
CA LEU A 3 5.00 -11.38 21.56
C LEU A 3 6.03 -11.90 20.56
N THR A 4 5.80 -13.10 20.06
CA THR A 4 6.57 -13.66 18.97
C THR A 4 6.24 -12.95 17.65
N ARG A 5 7.15 -13.03 16.67
CA ARG A 5 6.91 -12.49 15.32
C ARG A 5 5.59 -13.02 14.72
N GLN A 6 5.27 -14.29 14.94
CA GLN A 6 4.05 -14.92 14.44
C GLN A 6 2.80 -14.37 15.12
N GLU A 7 2.81 -14.21 16.44
CA GLU A 7 1.69 -13.60 17.16
C GLU A 7 1.48 -12.15 16.74
N LEU A 8 2.56 -11.41 16.44
CA LEU A 8 2.46 -10.07 15.87
C LEU A 8 1.86 -10.10 14.45
N ASP A 9 2.21 -11.06 13.59
CA ASP A 9 1.55 -11.22 12.28
C ASP A 9 0.04 -11.47 12.43
N ASP A 10 -0.35 -12.33 13.37
CA ASP A 10 -1.75 -12.63 13.62
C ASP A 10 -2.52 -11.39 14.09
N LEU A 11 -1.87 -10.47 14.81
CA LEU A 11 -2.47 -9.23 15.31
C LEU A 11 -2.39 -8.05 14.34
N LEU A 12 -1.60 -8.14 13.27
CA LEU A 12 -1.38 -7.03 12.33
C LEU A 12 -2.69 -6.55 11.72
N VAL A 13 -3.55 -7.48 11.27
CA VAL A 13 -4.83 -7.14 10.65
C VAL A 13 -5.73 -6.42 11.64
N ASP A 14 -5.91 -6.99 12.83
CA ASP A 14 -6.73 -6.40 13.89
C ASP A 14 -6.23 -5.00 14.28
N TYR A 15 -4.90 -4.79 14.31
CA TYR A 15 -4.30 -3.49 14.56
C TYR A 15 -4.63 -2.47 13.45
N LEU A 16 -4.51 -2.87 12.18
CA LEU A 16 -4.75 -1.98 11.02
C LEU A 16 -6.22 -1.55 10.88
N TYR A 17 -7.16 -2.40 11.32
CA TYR A 17 -8.59 -2.14 11.29
C TYR A 17 -9.16 -1.56 12.60
N ASP A 18 -8.29 -1.22 13.55
CA ASP A 18 -8.68 -0.65 14.85
C ASP A 18 -9.58 -1.61 15.68
N GLU A 19 -9.38 -2.92 15.55
CA GLU A 19 -10.12 -3.99 16.25
C GLU A 19 -9.44 -4.44 17.56
N LEU A 20 -8.18 -4.04 17.79
CA LEU A 20 -7.49 -4.28 19.06
C LEU A 20 -7.98 -3.33 20.16
N ASP A 21 -8.15 -3.88 21.36
CA ASP A 21 -8.28 -3.08 22.58
C ASP A 21 -6.96 -2.34 22.91
N ASP A 22 -7.04 -1.35 23.79
CA ASP A 22 -5.90 -0.48 24.13
C ASP A 22 -4.71 -1.26 24.70
N ALA A 23 -4.95 -2.32 25.47
CA ALA A 23 -3.89 -3.12 26.08
C ALA A 23 -3.14 -3.92 25.02
N ARG A 24 -3.85 -4.63 24.14
CA ARG A 24 -3.26 -5.43 23.05
C ARG A 24 -2.61 -4.54 22.00
N ARG A 25 -3.15 -3.35 21.76
CA ARG A 25 -2.53 -2.34 20.90
C ARG A 25 -1.16 -1.92 21.43
N ALA A 26 -1.06 -1.59 22.72
CA ALA A 26 0.21 -1.22 23.34
C ALA A 26 1.23 -2.38 23.31
N GLU A 27 0.78 -3.62 23.52
CA GLU A 27 1.63 -4.80 23.41
C GLU A 27 2.14 -5.02 21.98
N PHE A 28 1.27 -4.86 20.97
CA PHE A 28 1.63 -4.93 19.55
C PHE A 28 2.65 -3.85 19.18
N GLU A 29 2.40 -2.58 19.55
CA GLU A 29 3.28 -1.45 19.26
C GLU A 29 4.66 -1.60 19.93
N ALA A 30 4.71 -2.14 21.15
CA ALA A 30 5.97 -2.45 21.80
C ALA A 30 6.71 -3.61 21.11
N GLY A 31 5.98 -4.65 20.68
CA GLY A 31 6.53 -5.82 20.01
C GLY A 31 7.06 -5.54 18.61
N VAL A 32 6.38 -4.66 17.84
CA VAL A 32 6.73 -4.35 16.45
C VAL A 32 8.15 -3.76 16.33
N GLN A 33 8.60 -3.02 17.34
CA GLN A 33 9.92 -2.38 17.35
C GLN A 33 11.07 -3.39 17.33
N ALA A 34 10.83 -4.63 17.77
CA ALA A 34 11.82 -5.70 17.72
C ALA A 34 11.99 -6.30 16.31
N TYR A 35 11.10 -5.99 15.37
CA TYR A 35 11.05 -6.58 14.03
C TYR A 35 10.93 -5.48 12.95
N PRO A 36 12.06 -4.92 12.47
CA PRO A 36 12.06 -3.80 11.52
C PRO A 36 11.24 -4.04 10.24
N ASP A 37 11.25 -5.26 9.72
CA ASP A 37 10.48 -5.62 8.52
C ASP A 37 8.96 -5.49 8.75
N LEU A 38 8.47 -5.90 9.94
CA LEU A 38 7.06 -5.75 10.31
C LEU A 38 6.72 -4.28 10.55
N ALA A 39 7.63 -3.50 11.15
CA ALA A 39 7.40 -2.06 11.33
C ALA A 39 7.25 -1.34 9.98
N ALA A 40 8.07 -1.69 8.99
CA ALA A 40 7.95 -1.19 7.63
C ALA A 40 6.63 -1.62 6.95
N GLU A 41 6.18 -2.86 7.18
CA GLU A 41 4.89 -3.35 6.70
C GLU A 41 3.71 -2.56 7.29
N VAL A 42 3.72 -2.33 8.61
CA VAL A 42 2.72 -1.48 9.28
C VAL A 42 2.70 -0.08 8.68
N GLU A 43 3.86 0.54 8.49
CA GLU A 43 3.98 1.87 7.88
C GLU A 43 3.41 1.90 6.46
N ALA A 44 3.75 0.91 5.62
CA ALA A 44 3.26 0.82 4.25
C ALA A 44 1.72 0.71 4.20
N HIS A 45 1.12 -0.07 5.09
CA HIS A 45 -0.34 -0.17 5.20
C HIS A 45 -0.99 1.14 5.66
N GLN A 46 -0.40 1.81 6.66
CA GLN A 46 -0.90 3.10 7.14
C GLN A 46 -0.79 4.19 6.06
N GLN A 47 0.32 4.21 5.32
CA GLN A 47 0.51 5.11 4.19
C GLN A 47 -0.55 4.87 3.11
N THR A 48 -0.80 3.61 2.75
CA THR A 48 -1.85 3.24 1.78
C THR A 48 -3.22 3.71 2.25
N ARG A 49 -3.57 3.50 3.52
CA ARG A 49 -4.82 3.98 4.13
C ARG A 49 -4.93 5.51 4.08
N SER A 50 -3.83 6.21 4.36
CA SER A 50 -3.74 7.67 4.29
C SER A 50 -3.96 8.18 2.86
N MET A 51 -3.29 7.57 1.88
CA MET A 51 -3.46 7.89 0.46
C MET A 51 -4.90 7.67 0.00
N ALA A 52 -5.53 6.57 0.40
CA ALA A 52 -6.93 6.30 0.09
C ALA A 52 -7.87 7.35 0.71
N ARG A 53 -7.60 7.80 1.95
CA ARG A 53 -8.36 8.87 2.62
C ARG A 53 -8.17 10.24 1.99
N ALA A 54 -7.03 10.47 1.34
CA ALA A 54 -6.73 11.71 0.63
C ALA A 54 -7.42 11.81 -0.73
N LEU A 55 -8.09 10.74 -1.21
CA LEU A 55 -8.86 10.79 -2.44
C LEU A 55 -10.03 11.77 -2.31
N PRO A 56 -10.39 12.50 -3.39
CA PRO A 56 -11.56 13.37 -3.38
C PRO A 56 -12.81 12.61 -2.95
N GLN A 57 -13.46 13.07 -1.88
CA GLN A 57 -14.74 12.52 -1.48
C GLN A 57 -15.83 13.09 -2.40
N VAL A 58 -16.38 12.22 -3.25
CA VAL A 58 -17.50 12.58 -4.12
C VAL A 58 -18.79 12.30 -3.37
N ALA A 59 -19.64 13.32 -3.25
CA ALA A 59 -20.96 13.14 -2.67
C ALA A 59 -21.78 12.19 -3.54
N LEU A 60 -22.45 11.23 -2.91
CA LEU A 60 -23.41 10.38 -3.61
C LEU A 60 -24.57 11.25 -4.13
N PRO A 61 -25.05 11.03 -5.37
CA PRO A 61 -26.24 11.71 -5.86
C PRO A 61 -27.44 11.50 -4.92
N ALA A 62 -28.27 12.53 -4.76
CA ALA A 62 -29.49 12.41 -3.98
C ALA A 62 -30.37 11.26 -4.53
N GLY A 63 -30.91 10.41 -3.66
CA GLY A 63 -31.72 9.26 -4.06
C GLY A 63 -30.93 8.02 -4.47
N PHE A 64 -29.59 8.06 -4.49
CA PHE A 64 -28.77 6.91 -4.91
C PHE A 64 -28.97 5.70 -3.98
N LEU A 65 -28.90 5.91 -2.66
CA LEU A 65 -29.05 4.81 -1.70
C LEU A 65 -30.48 4.27 -1.70
N GLU A 66 -31.48 5.13 -1.84
CA GLU A 66 -32.89 4.74 -1.95
C GLU A 66 -33.14 3.90 -3.21
N GLY A 67 -32.59 4.32 -4.36
CA GLY A 67 -32.67 3.58 -5.61
C GLY A 67 -31.96 2.24 -5.54
N LEU A 68 -30.78 2.19 -4.90
CA LEU A 68 -30.05 0.96 -4.66
C LEU A 68 -30.84 -0.01 -3.77
N MET A 69 -31.42 0.49 -2.68
CA MET A 69 -32.24 -0.32 -1.76
C MET A 69 -33.49 -0.87 -2.47
N ALA A 70 -34.18 -0.04 -3.25
CA ALA A 70 -35.33 -0.49 -4.04
C ALA A 70 -34.94 -1.60 -5.04
N GLN A 71 -33.73 -1.55 -5.61
CA GLN A 71 -33.23 -2.60 -6.50
C GLN A 71 -32.89 -3.89 -5.76
N VAL A 72 -32.34 -3.79 -4.54
CA VAL A 72 -32.07 -4.96 -3.67
C VAL A 72 -33.38 -5.63 -3.23
N GLU A 73 -34.39 -4.84 -2.88
CA GLU A 73 -35.72 -5.37 -2.51
C GLU A 73 -36.48 -5.98 -3.68
N ALA A 74 -36.33 -5.42 -4.88
CA ALA A 74 -36.93 -5.94 -6.11
C ALA A 74 -36.15 -7.15 -6.67
N ALA A 75 -34.95 -7.43 -6.18
CA ALA A 75 -34.16 -8.56 -6.65
C ALA A 75 -34.86 -9.87 -6.24
N PRO A 76 -35.15 -10.79 -7.18
CA PRO A 76 -35.70 -12.08 -6.83
C PRO A 76 -34.74 -12.80 -5.89
N ALA A 77 -35.29 -13.39 -4.82
CA ALA A 77 -34.51 -14.18 -3.88
C ALA A 77 -33.65 -15.17 -4.67
N PRO A 78 -32.34 -15.25 -4.41
CA PRO A 78 -31.47 -16.19 -5.10
C PRO A 78 -32.09 -17.58 -4.95
N ALA A 79 -32.38 -18.22 -6.08
CA ALA A 79 -32.98 -19.54 -6.10
C ALA A 79 -32.14 -20.46 -5.20
N ALA A 80 -32.81 -21.13 -4.26
CA ALA A 80 -32.16 -22.01 -3.31
C ALA A 80 -31.22 -22.96 -4.08
N PRO A 81 -29.95 -23.08 -3.70
CA PRO A 81 -29.05 -24.02 -4.36
C PRO A 81 -29.69 -25.41 -4.26
N ALA A 82 -29.85 -26.07 -5.40
CA ALA A 82 -30.39 -27.43 -5.46
C ALA A 82 -29.61 -28.32 -4.47
N PRO A 83 -30.27 -29.21 -3.73
CA PRO A 83 -29.60 -30.07 -2.76
C PRO A 83 -28.55 -30.92 -3.50
N THR A 84 -27.27 -30.57 -3.31
CA THR A 84 -26.15 -31.41 -3.72
C THR A 84 -26.23 -32.71 -2.92
N PRO A 85 -26.15 -33.89 -3.56
CA PRO A 85 -26.17 -35.16 -2.85
C PRO A 85 -24.99 -35.23 -1.88
N THR A 86 -25.31 -35.26 -0.58
CA THR A 86 -24.37 -35.37 0.53
C THR A 86 -23.60 -36.69 0.41
N ARG A 87 -22.35 -36.63 -0.05
CA ARG A 87 -21.41 -37.74 0.10
C ARG A 87 -20.95 -37.76 1.56
N ALA A 88 -21.50 -38.70 2.33
CA ALA A 88 -21.04 -38.98 3.68
C ALA A 88 -19.56 -39.41 3.65
N ALA A 89 -18.68 -38.63 4.27
CA ALA A 89 -17.48 -39.11 4.95
C ALA A 89 -16.80 -37.99 5.76
N ALA A 90 -16.52 -38.34 7.02
CA ALA A 90 -15.49 -37.82 7.91
C ALA A 90 -15.70 -36.44 8.58
N ALA A 91 -15.90 -36.57 9.89
CA ALA A 91 -15.93 -35.59 10.95
C ALA A 91 -14.72 -34.64 11.05
N SER A 92 -15.00 -33.53 11.75
CA SER A 92 -14.09 -32.56 12.39
C SER A 92 -13.47 -31.48 11.52
N ALA A 93 -14.25 -30.45 11.20
CA ALA A 93 -13.72 -29.12 10.90
C ALA A 93 -14.27 -28.12 11.94
N LYS A 94 -13.34 -27.43 12.62
CA LYS A 94 -13.59 -26.29 13.52
C LYS A 94 -14.43 -25.22 12.79
N PRO A 95 -15.21 -24.38 13.51
CA PRO A 95 -15.99 -23.32 12.87
C PRO A 95 -15.03 -22.28 12.27
N ALA A 96 -14.69 -22.47 10.99
CA ALA A 96 -14.03 -21.45 10.21
C ALA A 96 -15.02 -20.30 10.05
N GLY A 97 -14.72 -19.18 10.70
CA GLY A 97 -15.51 -17.96 10.67
C GLY A 97 -15.70 -17.43 9.24
N LEU A 98 -16.46 -16.35 9.13
CA LEU A 98 -16.77 -15.62 7.89
C LEU A 98 -15.57 -15.44 6.92
N PHE A 99 -14.34 -15.48 7.42
CA PHE A 99 -13.09 -15.48 6.67
C PHE A 99 -12.98 -16.54 5.56
N ALA A 100 -13.49 -17.77 5.77
CA ALA A 100 -13.43 -18.80 4.73
C ALA A 100 -14.29 -18.46 3.49
N ARG A 101 -15.31 -17.63 3.67
CA ARG A 101 -16.15 -17.12 2.58
C ARG A 101 -15.45 -16.00 1.80
N PHE A 102 -14.61 -15.18 2.44
CA PHE A 102 -13.86 -14.11 1.78
C PHE A 102 -12.64 -14.64 0.98
N ALA A 103 -11.92 -15.63 1.50
CA ALA A 103 -10.81 -16.25 0.79
C ALA A 103 -11.23 -16.92 -0.54
N SER A 104 -12.49 -17.37 -0.62
CA SER A 104 -13.06 -17.99 -1.83
C SER A 104 -13.29 -16.99 -2.97
N PHE A 105 -13.32 -15.68 -2.69
CA PHE A 105 -13.53 -14.64 -3.71
C PHE A 105 -12.23 -14.26 -4.44
N PHE A 106 -11.08 -14.33 -3.76
CA PHE A 106 -9.76 -13.99 -4.33
C PHE A 106 -9.08 -15.16 -5.08
N LEU A 107 -9.60 -16.39 -4.94
CA LEU A 107 -9.05 -17.58 -5.59
C LEU A 107 -9.76 -17.98 -6.91
N GLN A 108 -10.63 -17.13 -7.46
CA GLN A 108 -11.20 -17.41 -8.78
C GLN A 108 -10.19 -17.07 -9.89
N PRO A 109 -9.75 -18.05 -10.71
CA PRO A 109 -8.73 -17.83 -11.76
C PRO A 109 -9.15 -16.83 -12.85
N ASN A 110 -10.43 -16.48 -12.95
CA ASN A 110 -10.94 -15.51 -13.91
C ASN A 110 -10.74 -14.04 -13.48
N PHE A 111 -10.41 -13.75 -12.21
CA PHE A 111 -10.19 -12.37 -11.75
C PHE A 111 -8.80 -11.82 -12.15
N ALA A 112 -7.81 -12.69 -12.36
CA ALA A 112 -6.44 -12.30 -12.75
C ALA A 112 -6.36 -11.68 -14.16
N MET A 113 -7.29 -12.02 -15.07
CA MET A 113 -7.31 -11.49 -16.44
C MET A 113 -7.98 -10.12 -16.55
N ALA A 114 -8.87 -9.74 -15.62
CA ALA A 114 -9.57 -8.45 -15.68
C ALA A 114 -8.74 -7.28 -15.12
N VAL A 115 -7.94 -7.54 -14.06
CA VAL A 115 -7.13 -6.50 -13.41
C VAL A 115 -5.88 -6.17 -14.24
N SER A 116 -5.30 -7.15 -14.94
CA SER A 116 -4.11 -6.95 -15.77
C SER A 116 -4.37 -6.06 -17.00
N ALA A 117 -5.54 -6.16 -17.64
CA ALA A 117 -5.90 -5.29 -18.76
C ALA A 117 -6.08 -3.82 -18.35
N LEU A 118 -6.60 -3.58 -17.15
CA LEU A 118 -6.88 -2.22 -16.66
C LEU A 118 -5.60 -1.48 -16.25
N VAL A 119 -4.61 -2.19 -15.69
CA VAL A 119 -3.29 -1.62 -15.37
C VAL A 119 -2.49 -1.28 -16.63
N VAL A 120 -2.47 -2.16 -17.64
CA VAL A 120 -1.74 -1.89 -18.91
C VAL A 120 -2.39 -0.74 -19.69
N ALA A 121 -3.72 -0.70 -19.77
CA ALA A 121 -4.42 0.39 -20.43
C ALA A 121 -4.23 1.74 -19.71
N GLY A 122 -4.21 1.76 -18.38
CA GLY A 122 -3.98 2.96 -17.58
C GLY A 122 -2.56 3.53 -17.74
N VAL A 123 -1.54 2.66 -17.74
CA VAL A 123 -0.14 3.09 -17.93
C VAL A 123 0.10 3.61 -19.36
N ALA A 124 -0.49 2.97 -20.38
CA ALA A 124 -0.39 3.44 -21.76
C ALA A 124 -1.05 4.82 -21.97
N ALA A 125 -2.23 5.06 -21.39
CA ALA A 125 -2.89 6.36 -21.47
C ALA A 125 -2.09 7.48 -20.77
N LEU A 126 -1.42 7.18 -19.66
CA LEU A 126 -0.60 8.16 -18.93
C LEU A 126 0.67 8.55 -19.70
N VAL A 127 1.33 7.60 -20.37
CA VAL A 127 2.52 7.88 -21.19
C VAL A 127 2.17 8.69 -22.44
N ILE A 128 1.02 8.41 -23.07
CA ILE A 128 0.55 9.17 -24.23
C ILE A 128 0.12 10.59 -23.83
N ALA A 129 -0.60 10.75 -22.71
CA ALA A 129 -1.02 12.07 -22.23
C ALA A 129 0.17 12.95 -21.78
N LYS A 130 1.24 12.34 -21.25
CA LYS A 130 2.46 13.06 -20.87
C LYS A 130 3.37 13.36 -22.07
N GLY A 131 3.36 12.52 -23.10
CA GLY A 131 4.11 12.76 -24.34
C GLY A 131 3.50 13.83 -25.25
N ALA A 132 2.17 14.03 -25.21
CA ALA A 132 1.49 15.04 -26.02
C ALA A 132 1.72 16.50 -25.56
N HIS A 133 2.27 16.71 -24.35
CA HIS A 133 2.53 18.05 -23.81
C HIS A 133 3.99 18.52 -23.97
N GLN A 134 4.84 17.72 -24.61
CA GLN A 134 6.29 17.96 -24.70
C GLN A 134 6.76 18.09 -26.16
N GLY A 135 5.89 18.61 -27.03
CA GLY A 135 6.12 18.71 -28.48
C GLY A 135 6.10 20.12 -29.08
N ASP A 136 5.79 21.18 -28.32
CA ASP A 136 5.59 22.53 -28.89
C ASP A 136 6.74 23.54 -28.66
N ASP A 137 7.82 23.17 -27.95
CA ASP A 137 8.91 24.10 -27.61
C ASP A 137 10.28 23.78 -28.27
N ALA A 138 10.31 22.98 -29.35
CA ALA A 138 11.56 22.48 -29.92
C ALA A 138 11.98 23.09 -31.28
N ASP A 139 11.50 24.28 -31.65
CA ASP A 139 11.83 24.91 -32.95
C ASP A 139 12.80 26.10 -32.90
N ASP A 140 13.35 26.48 -31.74
CA ASP A 140 14.13 27.74 -31.63
C ASP A 140 15.61 27.58 -31.25
N GLN A 141 16.23 26.43 -31.55
CA GLN A 141 17.68 26.29 -31.35
C GLN A 141 18.40 25.56 -32.49
N ILE A 142 18.21 26.07 -33.71
CA ILE A 142 19.24 25.96 -34.75
C ILE A 142 19.83 27.36 -34.91
N VAL A 143 21.05 27.57 -34.41
CA VAL A 143 22.13 28.36 -35.07
C VAL A 143 23.36 28.45 -34.13
N HIS A 144 24.48 27.97 -34.68
CA HIS A 144 25.89 28.27 -34.42
C HIS A 144 26.72 27.56 -33.34
N GLY A 145 27.73 26.82 -33.86
CA GLY A 145 29.04 26.63 -33.25
C GLY A 145 29.17 25.23 -32.65
N GLY A 146 29.94 24.30 -33.19
CA GLY A 146 31.26 24.46 -33.78
C GLY A 146 32.10 23.34 -33.17
N ALA A 147 32.68 22.51 -34.03
CA ALA A 147 33.40 21.30 -33.69
C ALA A 147 34.51 21.52 -32.65
N SER A 148 34.71 20.54 -31.76
CA SER A 148 36.04 20.04 -31.38
C SER A 148 35.93 18.75 -30.57
N LEU A 149 36.45 17.69 -31.17
CA LEU A 149 36.92 16.48 -30.50
C LEU A 149 38.10 16.85 -29.60
N SER A 150 38.24 16.22 -28.42
CA SER A 150 39.48 15.60 -27.91
C SER A 150 39.54 15.54 -26.37
N ALA A 151 40.16 14.46 -25.88
CA ALA A 151 40.76 14.23 -24.55
C ALA A 151 39.79 14.11 -23.35
N ALA A 152 39.61 12.93 -22.75
CA ALA A 152 40.57 12.22 -21.88
C ALA A 152 40.87 12.97 -20.56
N GLU A 153 40.63 12.25 -19.46
CA GLU A 153 41.34 12.37 -18.17
C GLU A 153 40.87 13.46 -17.19
N SER A 154 40.21 13.03 -16.10
CA SER A 154 40.76 13.11 -14.72
C SER A 154 39.62 13.06 -13.67
N PRO A 155 39.67 12.14 -12.68
CA PRO A 155 38.73 12.12 -11.56
C PRO A 155 39.15 13.15 -10.51
N ALA A 156 38.44 14.27 -10.46
CA ALA A 156 38.66 15.29 -9.43
C ALA A 156 38.14 14.82 -8.06
N GLU A 157 39.09 14.74 -7.12
CA GLU A 157 38.91 14.59 -5.69
C GLU A 157 37.78 15.48 -5.14
N ARG A 158 36.86 14.88 -4.39
CA ARG A 158 35.94 15.64 -3.53
C ARG A 158 36.66 16.01 -2.24
N PRO A 159 36.66 17.30 -1.83
CA PRO A 159 37.32 17.73 -0.61
C PRO A 159 36.62 17.16 0.63
N VAL A 160 37.44 16.61 1.53
CA VAL A 160 37.05 16.16 2.88
C VAL A 160 36.64 17.37 3.70
N VAL A 161 35.35 17.47 4.03
CA VAL A 161 34.83 18.45 4.98
C VAL A 161 35.26 18.02 6.38
N VAL A 162 36.22 18.73 6.96
CA VAL A 162 36.64 18.56 8.35
C VAL A 162 35.59 19.24 9.26
N PRO A 163 34.95 18.52 10.20
CA PRO A 163 34.02 19.12 11.14
C PRO A 163 34.75 20.03 12.15
N PRO A 164 34.14 21.15 12.59
CA PRO A 164 34.73 22.05 13.57
C PRO A 164 34.85 21.38 14.95
N ALA A 165 35.96 21.67 15.63
CA ALA A 165 36.29 21.15 16.95
C ALA A 165 35.26 21.56 18.02
N PRO A 166 34.93 20.69 19.00
CA PRO A 166 34.08 21.05 20.12
C PRO A 166 34.78 22.05 21.06
N PRO A 167 34.03 23.00 21.68
CA PRO A 167 34.58 23.92 22.65
C PRO A 167 35.04 23.18 23.92
N ALA A 168 36.20 23.58 24.43
CA ALA A 168 36.79 23.06 25.65
C ALA A 168 35.89 23.37 26.87
N VAL A 169 35.41 22.32 27.53
CA VAL A 169 34.71 22.42 28.82
C VAL A 169 35.76 22.64 29.90
N ALA A 170 35.70 23.80 30.57
CA ALA A 170 36.53 24.10 31.73
C ALA A 170 36.11 23.22 32.94
N PRO A 171 37.06 22.78 33.78
CA PRO A 171 36.73 21.98 34.96
C PRO A 171 36.00 22.83 35.99
N ALA A 172 34.84 22.34 36.43
CA ALA A 172 34.13 22.86 37.59
C ALA A 172 34.98 22.63 38.85
N LEU A 173 35.19 23.70 39.61
CA LEU A 173 35.78 23.67 40.95
C LEU A 173 34.75 23.04 41.90
N GLU A 174 35.18 21.99 42.61
CA GLU A 174 34.51 21.47 43.79
C GLU A 174 34.68 22.45 44.95
N GLU A 175 33.58 22.86 45.58
CA GLU A 175 33.49 23.20 47.01
C GLU A 175 32.21 22.59 47.60
#